data_AF-A0A1I5WQT6-F1
#
_entry.id   AF-A0A1I5WQT6-F1
#
_cell.length_a   1.000
_cell.length_b   1.000
_cell.length_c   1.000
_cell.angle_alpha   90.00
_cell.angle_beta   90.00
_cell.angle_gamma   90.00
#
_symmetry.space_group_name_H-M   'P 1'
#
loop_
_entity.id
_entity.type
_entity.pdbx_description
1 polymer ?
#
loop_
_entity_poly.entity_id
_entity_poly.type
_entity_poly.pdbx_seq_one_letter_code
_entity_poly.pdbx_strand_id
1 'polypeptide(L)'
;MIKNLKKDSTYLYIIIFLVFELAIFLIHLPMQIVSDDEVNIARGVFFNNVFSYIVERFQWNGKFMTDGMAFILYCFPFYVFKIFDSFIYGIMLYIIWNLFTDRSIRMLITSAMGITLFPIISYLGSAGYIATTTNYIYPIILLLIGATPLIKKMRNQQGNIICYPLSIIGLIYTANQDQTAVVAIGGFLLVSIEYLYLWNRDKDIAYKKIFNVSAIYLCVSIIIYVLMLIVPGHIRRVHSTVEMEYWLPQYADWSIGYKLYRGIATTFANLFFLQPILFIVFAVLLLIIVYLKNRKMTIIPLAMLSLLILSRATNLSYFITYYDYSCNMPDLLPFKDAPVSLLMSLLIFLLLFFSVLAIKKTNEKTCYNLIILNILGFGSRFMMGFSATIYASSFRTFTFQVFSFLLCSILLINIVYESITKKGEE
;
A
#
# COMPACT_ATOMS: atom_id res chain seq x y z
N MET A 1 7.42 -20.66 -19.14
CA MET A 1 8.62 -19.83 -18.85
C MET A 1 9.39 -20.45 -17.68
N ILE A 2 9.73 -21.76 -17.78
CA ILE A 2 10.45 -22.58 -16.78
C ILE A 2 11.46 -23.42 -17.57
N LYS A 3 12.46 -22.80 -18.22
CA LYS A 3 13.38 -23.56 -19.09
C LYS A 3 14.86 -23.52 -18.70
N ASN A 4 15.27 -22.77 -17.66
CA ASN A 4 16.69 -22.69 -17.26
C ASN A 4 16.91 -22.74 -15.73
N LEU A 5 16.09 -23.50 -15.01
CA LEU A 5 16.36 -23.83 -13.61
C LEU A 5 16.79 -25.30 -13.56
N LYS A 6 17.92 -25.62 -12.91
CA LYS A 6 18.26 -27.02 -12.59
C LYS A 6 17.01 -27.66 -11.97
N LYS A 7 16.65 -28.89 -12.38
CA LYS A 7 15.38 -29.54 -12.01
C LYS A 7 15.09 -29.44 -10.50
N ASP A 8 16.12 -29.57 -9.67
CA ASP A 8 16.06 -29.47 -8.20
C ASP A 8 15.68 -28.07 -7.68
N SER A 9 16.09 -27.00 -8.38
CA SER A 9 15.73 -25.63 -8.00
C SER A 9 14.25 -25.32 -8.27
N THR A 10 13.65 -25.89 -9.32
CA THR A 10 12.23 -25.68 -9.64
C THR A 10 11.31 -26.24 -8.56
N TYR A 11 11.62 -27.42 -8.02
CA TYR A 11 10.84 -28.01 -6.92
C TYR A 11 10.88 -27.14 -5.66
N LEU A 12 12.05 -26.56 -5.35
CA LEU A 12 12.19 -25.68 -4.20
C LEU A 12 11.33 -24.41 -4.32
N TYR A 13 11.25 -23.79 -5.51
CA TYR A 13 10.33 -22.68 -5.74
C TYR A 13 8.87 -23.07 -5.48
N ILE A 14 8.43 -24.23 -6.00
CA ILE A 14 7.05 -24.72 -5.83
C ILE A 14 6.76 -24.97 -4.34
N ILE A 15 7.68 -25.63 -3.62
CA ILE A 15 7.53 -25.90 -2.19
C ILE A 15 7.36 -24.59 -1.41
N ILE A 16 8.17 -23.57 -1.69
CA ILE A 16 8.07 -22.29 -1.00
C ILE A 16 6.72 -21.61 -1.27
N PHE A 17 6.23 -21.64 -2.52
CA PHE A 17 4.90 -21.15 -2.85
C PHE A 17 3.80 -21.91 -2.11
N LEU A 18 3.85 -23.24 -2.09
CA LEU A 18 2.85 -24.06 -1.39
C LEU A 18 2.87 -23.85 0.13
N VAL A 19 4.05 -23.72 0.73
CA VAL A 19 4.20 -23.41 2.16
C VAL A 19 3.63 -22.03 2.47
N PHE A 20 3.89 -21.04 1.61
CA PHE A 20 3.33 -19.71 1.75
C PHE A 20 1.80 -19.71 1.64
N GLU A 21 1.25 -20.37 0.62
CA GLU A 21 -0.20 -20.51 0.44
C GLU A 21 -0.87 -21.18 1.64
N LEU A 22 -0.26 -22.26 2.15
CA LEU A 22 -0.74 -22.92 3.36
C LEU A 22 -0.70 -21.98 4.56
N ALA A 23 0.38 -21.21 4.74
CA ALA A 23 0.50 -20.27 5.85
C ALA A 23 -0.58 -19.17 5.78
N ILE A 24 -0.85 -18.59 4.60
CA ILE A 24 -1.92 -17.61 4.43
C ILE A 24 -3.29 -18.24 4.68
N PHE A 25 -3.53 -19.45 4.17
CA PHE A 25 -4.80 -20.15 4.43
C PHE A 25 -5.02 -20.41 5.92
N LEU A 26 -3.99 -20.82 6.67
CA LEU A 26 -4.06 -20.99 8.13
C LEU A 26 -4.38 -19.66 8.84
N ILE A 27 -3.86 -18.53 8.36
CA ILE A 27 -4.22 -17.20 8.87
C ILE A 27 -5.68 -16.86 8.55
N HIS A 28 -6.23 -17.32 7.43
CA HIS A 28 -7.63 -17.06 7.05
C HIS A 28 -8.64 -17.98 7.77
N LEU A 29 -8.21 -19.12 8.33
CA LEU A 29 -9.10 -20.03 9.06
C LEU A 29 -9.95 -19.35 10.15
N PRO A 30 -9.40 -18.52 11.07
CA PRO A 30 -10.18 -17.86 12.11
C PRO A 30 -11.11 -16.75 11.61
N MET A 31 -11.05 -16.35 10.33
CA MET A 31 -11.97 -15.34 9.81
C MET A 31 -13.42 -15.82 9.95
N GLN A 32 -14.34 -14.88 10.19
CA GLN A 32 -15.77 -15.10 10.32
C GLN A 32 -16.54 -14.04 9.53
N ILE A 33 -17.77 -14.34 9.13
CA ILE A 33 -18.68 -13.35 8.56
C ILE A 33 -19.07 -12.40 9.70
N VAL A 34 -18.79 -11.11 9.53
CA VAL A 34 -19.07 -10.06 10.52
C VAL A 34 -19.40 -8.75 9.82
N SER A 35 -20.11 -7.85 10.51
CA SER A 35 -20.28 -6.45 10.10
C SER A 35 -20.84 -6.31 8.67
N ASP A 36 -20.21 -5.53 7.79
CA ASP A 36 -20.71 -5.32 6.42
C ASP A 36 -20.87 -6.62 5.63
N ASP A 37 -20.07 -7.66 5.90
CA ASP A 37 -20.24 -8.95 5.22
C ASP A 37 -21.63 -9.55 5.53
N GLU A 38 -22.06 -9.51 6.79
CA GLU A 38 -23.37 -10.02 7.22
C GLU A 38 -24.52 -9.23 6.59
N VAL A 39 -24.41 -7.90 6.62
CA VAL A 39 -25.40 -6.99 6.04
C VAL A 39 -25.51 -7.18 4.53
N ASN A 40 -24.39 -7.30 3.82
CA ASN A 40 -24.39 -7.43 2.37
C ASN A 40 -24.84 -8.83 1.91
N ILE A 41 -24.54 -9.89 2.67
CA ILE A 41 -25.09 -11.23 2.41
C ILE A 41 -26.61 -11.22 2.56
N ALA A 42 -27.13 -10.63 3.65
CA ALA A 42 -28.58 -10.51 3.85
C ALA A 42 -29.24 -9.65 2.76
N ARG A 43 -28.60 -8.56 2.33
CA ARG A 43 -29.07 -7.73 1.23
C ARG A 43 -29.02 -8.44 -0.12
N GLY A 44 -28.09 -9.37 -0.31
CA GLY A 44 -27.91 -10.06 -1.58
C GLY A 44 -29.12 -10.87 -2.03
N VAL A 45 -29.98 -11.28 -1.09
CA VAL A 45 -31.26 -11.94 -1.37
C VAL A 45 -32.22 -11.07 -2.19
N PHE A 46 -32.09 -9.74 -2.12
CA PHE A 46 -32.94 -8.80 -2.85
C PHE A 46 -32.47 -8.53 -4.29
N PHE A 47 -31.30 -9.03 -4.69
CA PHE A 47 -30.74 -8.80 -6.02
C PHE A 47 -30.81 -10.05 -6.87
N ASN A 48 -31.48 -9.93 -8.02
CA ASN A 48 -31.67 -11.06 -8.94
C ASN A 48 -30.37 -11.50 -9.64
N ASN A 49 -29.41 -10.58 -9.79
CA ASN A 49 -28.11 -10.87 -10.39
C ASN A 49 -27.04 -9.81 -10.05
N VAL A 50 -25.78 -10.15 -10.31
CA VAL A 50 -24.61 -9.27 -10.10
C VAL A 50 -24.74 -7.93 -10.81
N PHE A 51 -25.30 -7.91 -12.02
CA PHE A 51 -25.45 -6.68 -12.79
C PHE A 51 -26.40 -5.68 -12.09
N SER A 52 -27.53 -6.17 -11.56
CA SER A 52 -28.48 -5.34 -10.82
C SER A 52 -27.86 -4.71 -9.57
N TYR A 53 -26.98 -5.45 -8.88
CA TYR A 53 -26.23 -4.94 -7.74
C TYR A 53 -25.20 -3.88 -8.16
N ILE A 54 -24.44 -4.11 -9.24
CA ILE A 54 -23.47 -3.13 -9.76
C ILE A 54 -24.18 -1.84 -10.17
N VAL A 55 -25.35 -1.93 -10.81
CA VAL A 55 -26.16 -0.75 -11.18
C VAL A 55 -26.65 0.01 -9.95
N GLU A 56 -27.11 -0.70 -8.92
CA GLU A 56 -27.49 -0.07 -7.64
C GLU A 56 -26.30 0.68 -7.03
N ARG A 57 -25.13 0.03 -6.94
CA ARG A 57 -23.92 0.66 -6.41
C ARG A 57 -23.45 1.83 -7.26
N PHE A 58 -23.58 1.77 -8.58
CA PHE A 58 -23.30 2.89 -9.47
C PHE A 58 -24.20 4.10 -9.17
N GLN A 59 -25.47 3.87 -8.82
CA GLN A 59 -26.43 4.94 -8.52
C GLN A 59 -26.34 5.48 -7.09
N TRP A 60 -25.96 4.66 -6.10
CA TRP A 60 -26.08 5.02 -4.68
C TRP A 60 -24.77 5.10 -3.89
N ASN A 61 -23.69 4.41 -4.30
CA ASN A 61 -22.41 4.40 -3.56
C ASN A 61 -21.22 4.96 -4.39
N GLY A 62 -21.13 4.58 -5.67
CA GLY A 62 -20.05 4.93 -6.58
C GLY A 62 -18.87 3.94 -6.58
N LYS A 63 -18.72 3.13 -5.52
CA LYS A 63 -17.71 2.05 -5.42
C LYS A 63 -18.16 0.74 -6.10
N PHE A 64 -18.68 0.85 -7.31
CA PHE A 64 -19.34 -0.27 -7.98
C PHE A 64 -18.38 -1.40 -8.43
N MET A 65 -17.07 -1.14 -8.56
CA MET A 65 -16.08 -2.19 -8.86
C MET A 65 -15.73 -2.99 -7.61
N THR A 66 -15.39 -2.33 -6.51
CA THR A 66 -14.97 -3.01 -5.27
C THR A 66 -16.15 -3.66 -4.57
N ASP A 67 -17.29 -2.99 -4.47
CA ASP A 67 -18.51 -3.56 -3.91
C ASP A 67 -19.10 -4.64 -4.83
N GLY A 68 -19.00 -4.46 -6.16
CA GLY A 68 -19.42 -5.48 -7.13
C GLY A 68 -18.59 -6.76 -7.01
N MET A 69 -17.28 -6.64 -6.83
CA MET A 69 -16.42 -7.80 -6.56
C MET A 69 -16.75 -8.46 -5.21
N ALA A 70 -17.02 -7.67 -4.17
CA ALA A 70 -17.48 -8.21 -2.89
C ALA A 70 -18.78 -9.01 -3.05
N PHE A 71 -19.72 -8.48 -3.84
CA PHE A 71 -20.98 -9.15 -4.14
C PHE A 71 -20.81 -10.49 -4.82
N ILE A 72 -19.93 -10.58 -5.82
CA ILE A 72 -19.60 -11.86 -6.47
C ILE A 72 -19.10 -12.87 -5.43
N LEU A 73 -18.28 -12.44 -4.48
CA LEU A 73 -17.73 -13.31 -3.43
C LEU A 73 -18.78 -13.71 -2.39
N TYR A 74 -19.76 -12.85 -2.07
CA TYR A 74 -20.89 -13.19 -1.21
C TYR A 74 -21.79 -14.28 -1.79
N CYS A 75 -21.80 -14.47 -3.11
CA CYS A 75 -22.56 -15.54 -3.75
C CYS A 75 -21.97 -16.93 -3.50
N PHE A 76 -20.75 -17.03 -2.95
CA PHE A 76 -20.10 -18.30 -2.64
C PHE A 76 -20.05 -18.55 -1.13
N PRO A 77 -20.01 -19.81 -0.70
CA PRO A 77 -19.76 -20.14 0.70
C PRO A 77 -18.45 -19.51 1.20
N PHE A 78 -18.44 -19.05 2.46
CA PHE A 78 -17.31 -18.29 3.00
C PHE A 78 -15.98 -19.05 2.97
N TYR A 79 -15.98 -20.39 3.04
CA TYR A 79 -14.75 -21.18 2.89
C TYR A 79 -14.16 -21.09 1.47
N VAL A 80 -14.99 -20.91 0.43
CA VAL A 80 -14.52 -20.68 -0.95
C VAL A 80 -13.83 -19.33 -1.03
N PHE A 81 -14.39 -18.29 -0.39
CA PHE A 81 -13.72 -17.00 -0.27
C PHE A 81 -12.35 -17.13 0.40
N LYS A 82 -12.24 -17.85 1.52
CA LYS A 82 -10.95 -18.03 2.22
C LYS A 82 -9.88 -18.65 1.31
N ILE A 83 -10.23 -19.72 0.57
CA ILE A 83 -9.32 -20.40 -0.37
C ILE A 83 -8.93 -19.46 -1.52
N PHE A 84 -9.93 -18.78 -2.11
CA PHE A 84 -9.70 -17.86 -3.20
C PHE A 84 -8.80 -16.70 -2.77
N ASP A 85 -9.09 -16.09 -1.63
CA ASP A 85 -8.30 -14.98 -1.11
C ASP A 85 -6.86 -15.41 -0.78
N SER A 86 -6.64 -16.60 -0.19
CA SER A 86 -5.28 -17.12 -0.01
C SER A 86 -4.50 -17.19 -1.33
N PHE A 87 -5.13 -17.71 -2.38
CA PHE A 87 -4.53 -17.75 -3.72
C PHE A 87 -4.21 -16.36 -4.29
N ILE A 88 -5.03 -15.34 -3.99
CA ILE A 88 -4.76 -13.95 -4.36
C ILE A 88 -3.47 -13.43 -3.72
N TYR A 89 -3.16 -13.80 -2.47
CA TYR A 89 -1.88 -13.50 -1.85
C TYR A 89 -0.71 -14.22 -2.54
N GLY A 90 -0.90 -15.43 -3.06
CA GLY A 90 0.09 -16.11 -3.90
C GLY A 90 0.40 -15.37 -5.20
N ILE A 91 -0.62 -14.84 -5.86
CA ILE A 91 -0.45 -13.96 -7.03
C ILE A 91 0.36 -12.72 -6.62
N MET A 92 0.03 -12.10 -5.49
CA MET A 92 0.77 -10.94 -4.97
C MET A 92 2.24 -11.28 -4.71
N LEU A 93 2.53 -12.41 -4.06
CA LEU A 93 3.89 -12.90 -3.84
C LEU A 93 4.64 -13.04 -5.16
N TYR A 94 4.03 -13.70 -6.14
CA TYR A 94 4.64 -13.89 -7.45
C TYR A 94 4.95 -12.55 -8.13
N ILE A 95 4.02 -11.60 -8.12
CA ILE A 95 4.21 -10.28 -8.74
C ILE A 95 5.34 -9.53 -8.03
N ILE A 96 5.32 -9.46 -6.69
CA ILE A 96 6.34 -8.75 -5.92
C ILE A 96 7.73 -9.35 -6.15
N TRP A 97 7.85 -10.67 -6.01
CA TRP A 97 9.10 -11.39 -6.25
C TRP A 97 9.59 -11.18 -7.69
N ASN A 98 8.71 -11.30 -8.68
CA ASN A 98 9.09 -11.18 -10.08
C ASN A 98 9.50 -9.75 -10.49
N LEU A 99 8.82 -8.73 -9.96
CA LEU A 99 8.98 -7.34 -10.38
C LEU A 99 10.02 -6.56 -9.60
N PHE A 100 10.19 -6.82 -8.30
CA PHE A 100 11.05 -6.00 -7.43
C PHE A 100 12.33 -6.71 -6.97
N THR A 101 12.58 -7.95 -7.41
CA THR A 101 13.72 -8.75 -6.96
C THR A 101 14.56 -9.32 -8.10
N ASP A 102 15.72 -9.88 -7.74
CA ASP A 102 16.62 -10.64 -8.60
C ASP A 102 16.08 -12.04 -8.99
N ARG A 103 14.88 -12.40 -8.53
CA ARG A 103 14.23 -13.72 -8.71
C ARG A 103 14.97 -14.88 -8.04
N SER A 104 15.85 -14.60 -7.08
CA SER A 104 16.48 -15.63 -6.26
C SER A 104 15.46 -16.26 -5.30
N ILE A 105 15.78 -17.48 -4.82
CA ILE A 105 15.00 -18.18 -3.79
C ILE A 105 14.97 -17.38 -2.49
N ARG A 106 16.11 -16.78 -2.11
CA ARG A 106 16.20 -15.88 -0.95
C ARG A 106 15.15 -14.78 -1.05
N MET A 107 15.05 -14.11 -2.19
CA MET A 107 14.10 -13.01 -2.37
C MET A 107 12.66 -13.46 -2.48
N LEU A 108 12.39 -14.70 -2.88
CA LEU A 108 11.07 -15.29 -2.76
C LEU A 108 10.68 -15.47 -1.28
N ILE A 109 11.57 -16.05 -0.47
CA ILE A 109 11.35 -16.25 0.97
C ILE A 109 11.17 -14.89 1.67
N THR A 110 12.03 -13.91 1.38
CA THR A 110 11.92 -12.56 1.94
C THR A 110 10.58 -11.91 1.60
N SER A 111 10.14 -12.01 0.34
CA SER A 111 8.84 -11.48 -0.09
C SER A 111 7.69 -12.19 0.63
N ALA A 112 7.75 -13.52 0.75
CA ALA A 112 6.75 -14.34 1.43
C ALA A 112 6.64 -13.95 2.91
N MET A 113 7.77 -13.90 3.63
CA MET A 113 7.83 -13.47 5.02
C MET A 113 7.29 -12.06 5.20
N GLY A 114 7.68 -11.13 4.32
CA GLY A 114 7.19 -9.75 4.36
C GLY A 114 5.68 -9.69 4.26
N ILE A 115 5.07 -10.43 3.33
CA ILE A 115 3.62 -10.45 3.14
C ILE A 115 2.93 -11.05 4.37
N THR A 116 3.47 -12.14 4.93
CA THR A 116 2.92 -12.77 6.16
C THR A 116 2.98 -11.86 7.39
N LEU A 117 3.90 -10.89 7.44
CA LEU A 117 3.96 -9.88 8.51
C LEU A 117 2.84 -8.83 8.43
N PHE A 118 2.08 -8.76 7.32
CA PHE A 118 0.91 -7.90 7.25
C PHE A 118 -0.18 -8.40 8.21
N PRO A 119 -0.71 -7.56 9.11
CA PRO A 119 -1.59 -8.01 10.19
C PRO A 119 -3.05 -8.17 9.73
N ILE A 120 -3.28 -9.13 8.81
CA ILE A 120 -4.54 -9.40 8.10
C ILE A 120 -5.76 -9.34 9.02
N ILE A 121 -5.76 -10.14 10.10
CA ILE A 121 -6.90 -10.26 11.03
C ILE A 121 -7.27 -8.92 11.66
N SER A 122 -6.29 -8.22 12.22
CA SER A 122 -6.54 -6.96 12.94
C SER A 122 -6.90 -5.80 12.02
N TYR A 123 -6.37 -5.76 10.80
CA TYR A 123 -6.61 -4.65 9.89
C TYR A 123 -7.91 -4.82 9.12
N LEU A 124 -8.21 -6.04 8.64
CA LEU A 124 -9.33 -6.28 7.71
C LEU A 124 -10.61 -6.72 8.41
N GLY A 125 -10.57 -7.25 9.64
CA GLY A 125 -11.78 -7.79 10.29
C GLY A 125 -12.84 -6.77 10.69
N SER A 126 -12.49 -5.48 10.79
CA SER A 126 -13.32 -4.44 11.41
C SER A 126 -14.61 -4.06 10.64
N ALA A 127 -14.68 -4.34 9.34
CA ALA A 127 -15.87 -4.09 8.52
C ALA A 127 -16.22 -5.30 7.64
N GLY A 128 -15.87 -6.51 8.06
CA GLY A 128 -16.05 -7.72 7.26
C GLY A 128 -14.84 -8.00 6.35
N TYR A 129 -14.43 -9.27 6.27
CA TYR A 129 -13.22 -9.65 5.54
C TYR A 129 -13.41 -9.55 4.02
N ILE A 130 -14.60 -9.85 3.50
CA ILE A 130 -14.85 -9.76 2.05
C ILE A 130 -14.87 -8.28 1.64
N ALA A 131 -15.67 -7.46 2.30
CA ALA A 131 -15.80 -6.04 1.99
C ALA A 131 -14.45 -5.30 2.06
N THR A 132 -13.62 -5.62 3.05
CA THR A 132 -12.36 -4.90 3.28
C THR A 132 -11.25 -5.40 2.36
N THR A 133 -11.18 -6.70 2.10
CA THR A 133 -10.18 -7.28 1.18
C THR A 133 -10.37 -6.75 -0.24
N THR A 134 -11.60 -6.70 -0.74
CA THR A 134 -11.89 -6.15 -2.08
C THR A 134 -11.64 -4.64 -2.17
N ASN A 135 -11.69 -3.91 -1.06
CA ASN A 135 -11.46 -2.47 -0.98
C ASN A 135 -10.01 -2.05 -0.68
N TYR A 136 -9.16 -2.94 -0.15
CA TYR A 136 -7.80 -2.58 0.29
C TYR A 136 -6.69 -3.52 -0.21
N ILE A 137 -6.93 -4.82 -0.35
CA ILE A 137 -5.93 -5.79 -0.83
C ILE A 137 -6.00 -5.90 -2.36
N TYR A 138 -7.18 -6.15 -2.91
CA TYR A 138 -7.34 -6.31 -4.36
C TYR A 138 -6.91 -5.08 -5.15
N PRO A 139 -7.18 -3.83 -4.70
CA PRO A 139 -6.63 -2.65 -5.37
C PRO A 139 -5.11 -2.59 -5.40
N ILE A 140 -4.41 -3.07 -4.36
CA ILE A 140 -2.93 -3.11 -4.37
C ILE A 140 -2.45 -4.07 -5.45
N ILE A 141 -3.03 -5.27 -5.50
CA ILE A 141 -2.63 -6.30 -6.45
C ILE A 141 -2.94 -5.85 -7.88
N LEU A 142 -4.11 -5.25 -8.09
CA LEU A 142 -4.54 -4.73 -9.38
C LEU A 142 -3.75 -3.48 -9.80
N LEU A 143 -3.28 -2.67 -8.85
CA LEU A 143 -2.31 -1.61 -9.13
C LEU A 143 -0.95 -2.19 -9.56
N LEU A 144 -0.47 -3.24 -8.90
CA LEU A 144 0.79 -3.91 -9.28
C LEU A 144 0.68 -4.59 -10.66
N ILE A 145 -0.46 -5.20 -10.98
CA ILE A 145 -0.79 -5.71 -12.32
C ILE A 145 -0.82 -4.54 -13.32
N GLY A 146 -1.52 -3.46 -12.98
CA GLY A 146 -1.56 -2.18 -13.67
C GLY A 146 -0.17 -1.67 -14.03
N ALA A 147 0.74 -1.63 -13.06
CA ALA A 147 2.09 -1.11 -13.23
C ALA A 147 3.08 -2.11 -13.87
N THR A 148 2.69 -3.37 -14.05
CA THR A 148 3.61 -4.44 -14.52
C THR A 148 4.32 -4.12 -15.84
N PRO A 149 3.65 -3.64 -16.91
CA PRO A 149 4.33 -3.32 -18.16
C PRO A 149 5.36 -2.21 -17.99
N LEU A 150 5.04 -1.18 -17.19
CA LEU A 150 5.93 -0.07 -16.90
C LEU A 150 7.16 -0.53 -16.11
N ILE A 151 6.96 -1.29 -15.02
CA ILE A 151 8.05 -1.80 -14.18
C ILE A 151 8.98 -2.74 -14.97
N LYS A 152 8.42 -3.63 -15.81
CA LYS A 152 9.24 -4.48 -16.69
C LYS A 152 10.08 -3.64 -17.66
N LYS A 153 9.51 -2.58 -18.22
CA LYS A 153 10.23 -1.66 -19.10
C LYS A 153 11.35 -0.92 -18.37
N MET A 154 11.11 -0.46 -17.14
CA MET A 154 12.13 0.15 -16.26
C MET A 154 13.29 -0.79 -15.90
N ARG A 155 13.08 -2.11 -16.06
CA ARG A 155 14.07 -3.16 -15.84
C ARG A 155 14.66 -3.72 -17.16
N ASN A 156 14.36 -3.10 -18.30
CA ASN A 156 14.77 -3.59 -19.63
C ASN A 156 14.33 -5.05 -19.90
N GLN A 157 13.18 -5.45 -19.34
CA GLN A 157 12.61 -6.78 -19.53
C GLN A 157 11.51 -6.75 -20.59
N GLN A 158 11.41 -7.82 -21.37
CA GLN A 158 10.30 -7.99 -22.32
C GLN A 158 8.98 -8.20 -21.57
N GLY A 159 7.98 -7.40 -21.91
CA GLY A 159 6.60 -7.55 -21.44
C GLY A 159 5.81 -8.51 -22.33
N ASN A 160 4.93 -9.30 -21.73
CA ASN A 160 3.92 -10.03 -22.51
C ASN A 160 2.87 -9.03 -22.97
N ILE A 161 2.44 -9.10 -24.23
CA ILE A 161 1.42 -8.21 -24.79
C ILE A 161 0.10 -8.29 -24.01
N ILE A 162 -0.22 -9.46 -23.43
CA ILE A 162 -1.40 -9.67 -22.59
C ILE A 162 -1.36 -8.82 -21.31
N CYS A 163 -0.17 -8.40 -20.84
CA CYS A 163 -0.07 -7.55 -19.66
C CYS A 163 -0.66 -6.14 -19.89
N TYR A 164 -0.77 -5.65 -21.12
CA TYR A 164 -1.34 -4.32 -21.40
C TYR A 164 -2.85 -4.25 -21.17
N PRO A 165 -3.71 -5.13 -21.73
CA PRO A 165 -5.14 -5.10 -21.42
C PRO A 165 -5.43 -5.40 -19.94
N LEU A 166 -4.68 -6.33 -19.32
CA LEU A 166 -4.79 -6.59 -17.87
C LEU A 166 -4.42 -5.36 -17.04
N SER A 167 -3.45 -4.57 -17.51
CA SER A 167 -3.05 -3.33 -16.87
C SER A 167 -4.19 -2.32 -16.87
N ILE A 168 -4.89 -2.14 -18.00
CA ILE A 168 -6.08 -1.27 -18.07
C ILE A 168 -7.18 -1.71 -17.12
N ILE A 169 -7.50 -3.01 -17.06
CA ILE A 169 -8.49 -3.55 -16.11
C ILE A 169 -8.07 -3.24 -14.67
N GLY A 170 -6.79 -3.44 -14.35
CA GLY A 170 -6.24 -3.13 -13.04
C GLY A 170 -6.35 -1.65 -12.67
N LEU A 171 -6.09 -0.75 -13.63
CA LEU A 171 -6.25 0.69 -13.45
C LEU A 171 -7.71 1.10 -13.27
N ILE A 172 -8.66 0.47 -13.97
CA ILE A 172 -10.09 0.73 -13.80
C ILE A 172 -10.54 0.39 -12.38
N TYR A 173 -10.14 -0.77 -11.87
CA TYR A 173 -10.46 -1.18 -10.50
C TYR A 173 -9.81 -0.26 -9.47
N THR A 174 -8.53 0.07 -9.67
CA THR A 174 -7.75 0.90 -8.76
C THR A 174 -8.26 2.35 -8.72
N ALA A 175 -8.70 2.90 -9.85
CA ALA A 175 -9.21 4.26 -9.90
C ALA A 175 -10.69 4.38 -9.46
N ASN A 176 -11.37 3.27 -9.16
CA ASN A 176 -12.74 3.29 -8.61
C ASN A 176 -12.79 3.51 -7.07
N GLN A 177 -11.64 3.71 -6.44
CA GLN A 177 -11.54 3.96 -5.00
C GLN A 177 -10.56 5.13 -4.77
N ASP A 178 -10.98 6.14 -4.00
CA ASP A 178 -10.28 7.43 -3.93
C ASP A 178 -8.82 7.27 -3.47
N GLN A 179 -8.61 6.45 -2.43
CA GLN A 179 -7.28 6.22 -1.83
C GLN A 179 -6.29 5.63 -2.83
N THR A 180 -6.74 4.63 -3.57
CA THR A 180 -5.94 3.88 -4.52
C THR A 180 -5.75 4.64 -5.82
N ALA A 181 -6.74 5.45 -6.21
CA ALA A 181 -6.64 6.37 -7.35
C ALA A 181 -5.52 7.41 -7.14
N VAL A 182 -5.44 8.02 -5.94
CA VAL A 182 -4.36 8.96 -5.61
C VAL A 182 -3.00 8.29 -5.63
N VAL A 183 -2.88 7.05 -5.15
CA VAL A 183 -1.63 6.28 -5.24
C VAL A 183 -1.25 6.00 -6.69
N ALA A 184 -2.21 5.60 -7.54
CA ALA A 184 -1.95 5.34 -8.95
C ALA A 184 -1.52 6.62 -9.70
N ILE A 185 -2.31 7.69 -9.59
CA ILE A 185 -2.04 8.98 -10.24
C ILE A 185 -0.72 9.56 -9.73
N GLY A 186 -0.53 9.62 -8.40
CA GLY A 186 0.70 10.11 -7.80
C GLY A 186 1.90 9.28 -8.21
N GLY A 187 1.76 7.95 -8.29
CA GLY A 187 2.84 7.04 -8.67
C GLY A 187 3.28 7.25 -10.11
N PHE A 188 2.34 7.26 -11.05
CA PHE A 188 2.66 7.51 -12.45
C PHE A 188 3.16 8.94 -12.70
N LEU A 189 2.69 9.93 -11.93
CA LEU A 189 3.21 11.29 -11.98
C LEU A 189 4.68 11.34 -11.54
N LEU A 190 5.00 10.79 -10.37
CA LEU A 190 6.36 10.80 -9.83
C LEU A 190 7.34 10.03 -10.72
N VAL A 191 6.93 8.86 -11.25
CA VAL A 191 7.74 8.10 -12.22
C VAL A 191 7.92 8.91 -13.52
N SER A 192 6.88 9.62 -13.99
CA SER A 192 7.01 10.48 -15.17
C SER A 192 8.01 11.61 -14.93
N ILE A 193 7.96 12.27 -13.76
CA ILE A 193 8.91 13.32 -13.38
C ILE A 193 10.34 12.78 -13.31
N GLU A 194 10.54 11.63 -12.67
CA GLU A 194 11.85 10.98 -12.58
C GLU A 194 12.43 10.68 -13.97
N TYR A 195 11.68 10.01 -14.83
CA TYR A 195 12.18 9.62 -16.15
C TYR A 195 12.28 10.79 -17.14
N LEU A 196 11.50 11.85 -16.95
CA LEU A 196 11.70 13.11 -17.68
C LEU A 196 13.01 13.79 -17.25
N TYR A 197 13.29 13.83 -15.95
CA TYR A 197 14.56 14.33 -15.42
C TYR A 197 15.76 13.53 -15.95
N LEU A 198 15.70 12.20 -15.86
CA LEU A 198 16.76 11.31 -16.37
C LEU A 198 16.95 11.46 -17.89
N TRP A 199 15.87 11.55 -18.66
CA TRP A 199 15.95 11.81 -20.09
C TRP A 199 16.58 13.19 -20.38
N ASN A 200 16.24 14.22 -19.63
CA ASN A 200 16.83 15.54 -19.82
C ASN A 200 18.32 15.59 -19.46
N ARG A 201 18.74 14.84 -18.45
CA ARG A 201 20.13 14.72 -18.00
C ARG A 201 21.00 13.92 -18.98
N ASP A 202 20.52 12.72 -19.35
CA ASP A 202 21.36 11.72 -20.02
C ASP A 202 21.03 11.57 -21.53
N LYS A 203 19.92 12.15 -21.99
CA LYS A 203 19.41 12.08 -23.38
C LYS A 203 19.17 10.67 -23.94
N ASP A 204 19.15 9.65 -23.07
CA ASP A 204 18.84 8.27 -23.44
C ASP A 204 17.36 8.10 -23.88
N ILE A 205 17.18 7.52 -25.06
CA ILE A 205 15.88 7.20 -25.66
C ILE A 205 15.11 6.20 -24.80
N ALA A 206 15.78 5.31 -24.07
CA ALA A 206 15.14 4.38 -23.14
C ALA A 206 14.34 5.12 -22.06
N TYR A 207 14.90 6.20 -21.49
CA TYR A 207 14.20 7.03 -20.50
C TYR A 207 12.99 7.74 -21.10
N LYS A 208 13.12 8.30 -22.30
CA LYS A 208 11.98 8.89 -23.04
C LYS A 208 10.85 7.88 -23.26
N LYS A 209 11.20 6.65 -23.63
CA LYS A 209 10.23 5.56 -23.84
C LYS A 209 9.51 5.16 -22.55
N ILE A 210 10.17 5.20 -21.40
CA ILE A 210 9.57 4.93 -20.09
C ILE A 210 8.65 6.09 -19.68
N PHE A 211 9.14 7.32 -19.80
CA PHE A 211 8.35 8.54 -19.58
C PHE A 211 7.04 8.51 -20.37
N ASN A 212 7.09 8.24 -21.68
CA ASN A 212 5.88 8.20 -22.52
C ASN A 212 4.85 7.17 -22.04
N VAL A 213 5.30 5.98 -21.62
CA VAL A 213 4.37 4.94 -21.10
C VAL A 213 3.78 5.37 -19.76
N SER A 214 4.61 5.91 -18.87
CA SER A 214 4.16 6.42 -17.57
C SER A 214 3.17 7.57 -17.72
N ALA A 215 3.40 8.47 -18.68
CA ALA A 215 2.51 9.59 -18.99
C ALA A 215 1.16 9.10 -19.55
N ILE A 216 1.16 8.07 -20.42
CA ILE A 216 -0.10 7.44 -20.88
C ILE A 216 -0.86 6.86 -19.70
N TYR A 217 -0.18 6.13 -18.80
CA TYR A 217 -0.83 5.51 -17.64
C TYR A 217 -1.36 6.56 -16.65
N LEU A 218 -0.65 7.67 -16.49
CA LEU A 218 -1.10 8.84 -15.75
C LEU A 218 -2.39 9.40 -16.36
N CYS A 219 -2.41 9.67 -17.67
CA CYS A 219 -3.60 10.19 -18.36
C CYS A 219 -4.78 9.23 -18.23
N VAL A 220 -4.57 7.92 -18.43
CA VAL A 220 -5.62 6.90 -18.27
C VAL A 220 -6.15 6.89 -16.84
N SER A 221 -5.28 6.92 -15.84
CA SER A 221 -5.69 6.93 -14.43
C SER A 221 -6.48 8.19 -14.06
N ILE A 222 -6.06 9.37 -14.56
CA ILE A 222 -6.78 10.63 -14.39
C ILE A 222 -8.16 10.56 -15.05
N ILE A 223 -8.24 10.09 -16.30
CA ILE A 223 -9.52 9.99 -17.03
C ILE A 223 -10.48 9.08 -16.26
N ILE A 224 -10.03 7.89 -15.85
CA ILE A 224 -10.89 6.95 -15.10
C ILE A 224 -11.34 7.57 -13.77
N TYR A 225 -10.43 8.23 -13.04
CA TYR A 225 -10.79 8.84 -11.76
C TYR A 225 -11.76 10.01 -11.95
N VAL A 226 -11.57 10.87 -12.96
CA VAL A 226 -12.51 11.94 -13.32
C VAL A 226 -13.88 11.38 -13.67
N LEU A 227 -13.94 10.28 -14.43
CA LEU A 227 -15.20 9.59 -14.71
C LEU A 227 -15.86 9.08 -13.43
N MET A 228 -15.07 8.54 -12.49
CA MET A 228 -15.54 8.10 -11.18
C MET A 228 -16.14 9.24 -10.35
N LEU A 229 -15.57 10.45 -10.40
CA LEU A 229 -16.10 11.63 -9.69
C LEU A 229 -17.50 12.04 -10.17
N ILE A 230 -17.87 11.71 -11.41
CA ILE A 230 -19.16 12.08 -12.01
C ILE A 230 -20.21 10.96 -11.82
N VAL A 231 -19.81 9.79 -11.31
CA VAL A 231 -20.75 8.69 -11.04
C VAL A 231 -21.80 9.14 -10.02
N PRO A 232 -23.11 8.94 -10.28
CA PRO A 232 -24.18 9.43 -9.41
C PRO A 232 -24.04 8.98 -7.96
N GLY A 233 -23.68 7.71 -7.75
CA GLY A 233 -23.44 7.17 -6.41
C GLY A 233 -22.24 7.81 -5.71
N HIS A 234 -21.17 8.15 -6.44
CA HIS A 234 -20.03 8.85 -5.86
C HIS A 234 -20.42 10.25 -5.40
N ILE A 235 -21.11 11.00 -6.26
CA ILE A 235 -21.64 12.34 -5.94
C ILE A 235 -22.52 12.26 -4.69
N ARG A 236 -23.46 11.32 -4.65
CA ARG A 236 -24.33 11.12 -3.48
C ARG A 236 -23.52 10.81 -2.23
N ARG A 237 -22.58 9.86 -2.27
CA ARG A 237 -21.75 9.48 -1.13
C ARG A 237 -20.94 10.65 -0.57
N VAL A 238 -20.31 11.44 -1.45
CA VAL A 238 -19.44 12.56 -1.06
C VAL A 238 -20.25 13.77 -0.56
N HIS A 239 -21.43 14.00 -1.13
CA HIS A 239 -22.31 15.13 -0.77
C HIS A 239 -23.43 14.76 0.21
N SER A 240 -23.54 13.49 0.61
CA SER A 240 -24.54 13.04 1.56
C SER A 240 -24.22 13.57 2.94
N THR A 241 -25.06 14.49 3.42
CA THR A 241 -25.03 14.93 4.81
C THR A 241 -25.31 13.78 5.76
N VAL A 242 -26.13 12.81 5.36
CA VAL A 242 -26.45 11.62 6.18
C VAL A 242 -25.23 10.74 6.42
N GLU A 243 -24.41 10.47 5.39
CA GLU A 243 -23.18 9.69 5.60
C GLU A 243 -22.14 10.47 6.41
N MET A 244 -22.01 11.77 6.17
CA MET A 244 -21.12 12.62 6.95
C MET A 244 -21.58 12.69 8.41
N GLU A 245 -22.87 12.88 8.68
CA GLU A 245 -23.46 12.91 10.03
C GLU A 245 -23.35 11.55 10.74
N TYR A 246 -23.47 10.46 10.01
CA TYR A 246 -23.35 9.12 10.58
C TYR A 246 -21.89 8.75 10.92
N TRP A 247 -20.95 9.01 10.01
CA TRP A 247 -19.56 8.56 10.16
C TRP A 247 -18.65 9.57 10.85
N LEU A 248 -18.82 10.87 10.58
CA LEU A 248 -17.96 11.93 11.13
C LEU A 248 -18.66 13.30 11.07
N PRO A 249 -19.68 13.57 11.91
CA PRO A 249 -20.53 14.76 11.78
C PRO A 249 -19.74 16.08 11.77
N GLN A 250 -18.73 16.18 12.63
CA GLN A 250 -17.81 17.32 12.73
C GLN A 250 -16.92 17.57 11.50
N TYR A 251 -16.87 16.65 10.52
CA TYR A 251 -16.07 16.78 9.30
C TYR A 251 -16.49 17.99 8.45
N ALA A 252 -17.76 18.38 8.52
CA ALA A 252 -18.30 19.56 7.83
C ALA A 252 -17.63 20.85 8.31
N ASP A 253 -17.33 20.94 9.60
CA ASP A 253 -16.72 22.13 10.23
C ASP A 253 -15.19 22.15 10.14
N TRP A 254 -14.58 21.07 9.67
CA TRP A 254 -13.13 20.98 9.57
C TRP A 254 -12.59 21.82 8.41
N SER A 255 -11.70 22.76 8.74
CA SER A 255 -10.93 23.49 7.74
C SER A 255 -10.00 22.55 6.96
N ILE A 256 -9.58 22.97 5.76
CA ILE A 256 -8.61 22.21 4.93
C ILE A 256 -7.31 21.92 5.71
N GLY A 257 -6.82 22.89 6.48
CA GLY A 257 -5.64 22.71 7.32
C GLY A 257 -5.84 21.68 8.43
N TYR A 258 -7.02 21.68 9.06
CA TYR A 258 -7.36 20.71 10.10
C TYR A 258 -7.50 19.29 9.52
N LYS A 259 -8.12 19.16 8.34
CA LYS A 259 -8.19 17.90 7.57
C LYS A 259 -6.80 17.32 7.32
N LEU A 260 -5.87 18.12 6.80
CA LEU A 260 -4.49 17.70 6.59
C LEU A 260 -3.81 17.29 7.91
N TYR A 261 -3.97 18.09 8.97
CA TYR A 261 -3.42 17.79 10.29
C TYR A 261 -3.91 16.44 10.81
N ARG A 262 -5.21 16.14 10.73
CA ARG A 262 -5.78 14.86 11.19
C ARG A 262 -5.26 13.67 10.38
N GLY A 263 -5.06 13.82 9.08
CA GLY A 263 -4.40 12.81 8.25
C GLY A 263 -2.95 12.54 8.68
N ILE A 264 -2.20 13.59 9.01
CA ILE A 264 -0.80 13.49 9.48
C ILE A 264 -0.73 12.89 10.89
N ALA A 265 -1.51 13.42 11.83
CA ALA A 265 -1.49 13.06 13.24
C ALA A 265 -1.79 11.57 13.44
N THR A 266 -2.88 11.08 12.88
CA THR A 266 -3.23 9.65 12.91
C THR A 266 -2.16 8.73 12.31
N THR A 267 -1.53 9.17 11.22
CA THR A 267 -0.46 8.41 10.56
C THR A 267 0.77 8.31 11.46
N PHE A 268 1.18 9.42 12.06
CA PHE A 268 2.32 9.48 12.96
C PHE A 268 2.08 8.75 14.28
N ALA A 269 0.87 8.84 14.84
CA ALA A 269 0.47 8.08 16.03
C ALA A 269 0.66 6.57 15.81
N ASN A 270 0.18 6.05 14.68
CA ASN A 270 0.38 4.64 14.36
C ASN A 270 1.86 4.31 14.11
N LEU A 271 2.57 5.05 13.25
CA LEU A 271 3.92 4.65 12.85
C LEU A 271 4.98 4.83 13.94
N PHE A 272 4.93 5.92 14.69
CA PHE A 272 6.03 6.28 15.59
C PHE A 272 5.79 5.86 17.04
N PHE A 273 4.53 5.56 17.41
CA PHE A 273 4.17 5.10 18.75
C PHE A 273 3.67 3.65 18.78
N LEU A 274 2.74 3.26 17.89
CA LEU A 274 2.34 1.84 17.80
C LEU A 274 3.38 0.97 17.09
N GLN A 275 4.14 1.56 16.16
CA GLN A 275 5.30 0.96 15.50
C GLN A 275 5.02 -0.38 14.81
N PRO A 276 4.28 -0.38 13.68
CA PRO A 276 4.03 -1.60 12.92
C PRO A 276 5.33 -2.30 12.54
N ILE A 277 5.35 -3.63 12.62
CA ILE A 277 6.57 -4.43 12.48
C ILE A 277 7.32 -4.15 11.16
N LEU A 278 6.60 -4.02 10.05
CA LEU A 278 7.20 -3.74 8.74
C LEU A 278 7.85 -2.35 8.65
N PHE A 279 7.36 -1.36 9.41
CA PHE A 279 8.00 -0.06 9.52
C PHE A 279 9.33 -0.16 10.29
N ILE A 280 9.36 -0.92 11.38
CA ILE A 280 10.59 -1.15 12.15
C ILE A 280 11.63 -1.92 11.32
N VAL A 281 11.21 -2.97 10.60
CA VAL A 281 12.09 -3.69 9.67
C VAL A 281 12.69 -2.74 8.64
N PHE A 282 11.87 -1.88 8.02
CA PHE A 282 12.34 -0.87 7.08
C PHE A 282 13.36 0.09 7.70
N ALA A 283 13.09 0.61 8.90
CA ALA A 283 13.97 1.53 9.62
C ALA A 283 15.33 0.89 9.97
N VAL A 284 15.33 -0.37 10.42
CA VAL A 284 16.55 -1.13 10.72
C VAL A 284 17.36 -1.40 9.45
N LEU A 285 16.70 -1.78 8.35
CA LEU A 285 17.39 -2.00 7.06
C LEU A 285 18.01 -0.71 6.53
N LEU A 286 17.34 0.44 6.69
CA LEU A 286 17.91 1.75 6.36
C LEU A 286 19.19 2.02 7.17
N LEU A 287 19.17 1.78 8.49
CA LEU A 287 20.37 1.92 9.33
C LEU A 287 21.52 1.05 8.81
N ILE A 288 21.25 -0.23 8.55
CA ILE A 288 22.26 -1.19 8.07
C ILE A 288 22.86 -0.70 6.74
N ILE A 289 22.03 -0.32 5.77
CA ILE A 289 22.51 0.15 4.47
C ILE A 289 23.34 1.43 4.59
N VAL A 290 22.84 2.42 5.34
CA VAL A 290 23.57 3.68 5.52
C VAL A 290 24.88 3.43 6.26
N TYR A 291 24.92 2.52 7.25
CA TYR A 291 26.17 2.11 7.89
C TYR A 291 27.17 1.48 6.91
N LEU A 292 26.71 0.53 6.09
CA LEU A 292 27.57 -0.17 5.14
C LEU A 292 28.12 0.74 4.04
N LYS A 293 27.38 1.80 3.68
CA LYS A 293 27.66 2.62 2.48
C LYS A 293 28.12 4.04 2.78
N ASN A 294 27.73 4.60 3.91
CA ASN A 294 28.03 5.97 4.29
C ASN A 294 28.10 6.13 5.82
N ARG A 295 29.20 5.65 6.41
CA ARG A 295 29.42 5.61 7.87
C ARG A 295 29.23 6.96 8.58
N LYS A 296 29.50 8.09 7.90
CA LYS A 296 29.30 9.44 8.47
C LYS A 296 27.81 9.79 8.64
N MET A 297 26.97 9.34 7.72
CA MET A 297 25.52 9.62 7.73
C MET A 297 24.74 8.65 8.61
N THR A 298 25.37 7.60 9.16
CA THR A 298 24.74 6.59 10.03
C THR A 298 24.09 7.19 11.27
N ILE A 299 24.59 8.33 11.74
CA ILE A 299 24.00 9.04 12.89
C ILE A 299 22.52 9.42 12.66
N ILE A 300 22.10 9.63 11.40
CA ILE A 300 20.73 10.04 11.06
C ILE A 300 19.72 8.90 11.30
N PRO A 301 19.84 7.72 10.65
CA PRO A 301 18.94 6.60 10.93
C PRO A 301 19.13 6.05 12.35
N LEU A 302 20.31 6.20 12.95
CA LEU A 302 20.53 5.83 14.35
C LEU A 302 19.72 6.73 15.28
N ALA A 303 19.74 8.06 15.08
CA ALA A 303 18.93 8.99 15.85
C ALA A 303 17.43 8.70 15.68
N MET A 304 16.99 8.40 14.46
CA MET A 304 15.60 7.99 14.18
C MET A 304 15.20 6.75 15.01
N LEU A 305 15.99 5.69 14.95
CA LEU A 305 15.74 4.45 15.70
C LEU A 305 15.81 4.68 17.21
N SER A 306 16.74 5.48 17.69
CA SER A 306 16.82 5.86 19.11
C SER A 306 15.55 6.56 19.57
N LEU A 307 14.99 7.48 18.79
CA LEU A 307 13.73 8.14 19.12
C LEU A 307 12.54 7.16 19.12
N LEU A 308 12.50 6.20 18.19
CA LEU A 308 11.48 5.15 18.17
C LEU A 308 11.60 4.22 19.39
N ILE A 309 12.83 3.82 19.75
CA ILE A 309 13.06 2.98 20.94
C ILE A 309 12.68 3.75 22.20
N LEU A 310 13.06 5.03 22.31
CA LEU A 310 12.70 5.89 23.44
C LEU A 310 11.18 6.05 23.55
N SER A 311 10.47 6.29 22.45
CA SER A 311 9.00 6.45 22.48
C SER A 311 8.30 5.19 22.97
N ARG A 312 8.82 4.01 22.62
CA ARG A 312 8.34 2.71 23.09
C ARG A 312 8.70 2.45 24.56
N ALA A 313 9.96 2.68 24.93
CA ALA A 313 10.50 2.36 26.27
C ALA A 313 9.91 3.24 27.36
N THR A 314 9.65 4.51 27.06
CA THR A 314 9.02 5.45 28.00
C THR A 314 7.50 5.37 27.99
N ASN A 315 6.93 4.45 27.21
CA ASN A 315 5.50 4.26 27.00
C ASN A 315 4.78 5.60 26.86
N LEU A 316 5.17 6.41 25.88
CA LEU A 316 4.55 7.72 25.58
C LEU A 316 3.10 7.58 25.06
N SER A 317 2.37 6.58 25.54
CA SER A 317 0.94 6.35 25.28
C SER A 317 0.10 7.56 25.70
N TYR A 318 0.60 8.41 26.59
CA TYR A 318 -0.04 9.71 26.89
C TYR A 318 -0.19 10.59 25.64
N PHE A 319 0.71 10.51 24.66
CA PHE A 319 0.59 11.30 23.43
C PHE A 319 -0.39 10.72 22.41
N ILE A 320 -0.91 9.51 22.65
CA ILE A 320 -1.92 8.88 21.81
C ILE A 320 -3.29 9.11 22.44
N THR A 321 -4.25 9.46 21.61
CA THR A 321 -5.67 9.48 21.96
C THR A 321 -6.45 8.60 20.99
N TYR A 322 -7.62 8.16 21.43
CA TYR A 322 -8.54 7.32 20.67
C TYR A 322 -9.90 7.99 20.66
N TYR A 323 -10.51 8.06 19.48
CA TYR A 323 -11.81 8.67 19.31
C TYR A 323 -12.82 7.61 18.85
N ASP A 324 -14.01 7.62 19.43
CA ASP A 324 -15.08 6.67 19.06
C ASP A 324 -15.49 6.82 17.59
N TYR A 325 -15.58 8.07 17.11
CA TYR A 325 -15.91 8.40 15.71
C TYR A 325 -14.84 7.95 14.70
N SER A 326 -13.66 7.54 15.16
CA SER A 326 -12.57 7.05 14.32
C SER A 326 -12.40 5.53 14.41
N CYS A 327 -13.43 4.83 14.92
CA CYS A 327 -13.39 3.41 15.25
C CYS A 327 -12.15 3.07 16.10
N ASN A 328 -11.84 3.92 17.09
CA ASN A 328 -10.72 3.76 18.00
C ASN A 328 -9.36 3.57 17.31
N MET A 329 -9.14 4.24 16.16
CA MET A 329 -7.79 4.37 15.61
C MET A 329 -6.94 5.31 16.48
N PRO A 330 -5.62 5.07 16.55
CA PRO A 330 -4.71 5.96 17.25
C PRO A 330 -4.64 7.32 16.54
N ASP A 331 -4.66 8.38 17.34
CA ASP A 331 -4.40 9.75 16.92
C ASP A 331 -3.41 10.42 17.88
N LEU A 332 -2.75 11.49 17.44
CA LEU A 332 -1.97 12.31 18.37
C LEU A 332 -2.93 13.17 19.19
N LEU A 333 -2.53 13.43 20.44
CA LEU A 333 -3.16 14.50 21.21
C LEU A 333 -3.17 15.81 20.41
N PRO A 334 -4.24 16.62 20.53
CA PRO A 334 -4.34 17.89 19.83
C PRO A 334 -3.10 18.76 20.05
N PHE A 335 -2.68 19.46 19.01
CA PHE A 335 -1.47 20.30 19.04
C PHE A 335 -1.46 21.30 20.20
N LYS A 336 -2.64 21.81 20.59
CA LYS A 336 -2.79 22.72 21.73
C LYS A 336 -2.38 22.08 23.07
N ASP A 337 -2.65 20.79 23.23
CA ASP A 337 -2.50 20.08 24.50
C ASP A 337 -1.15 19.36 24.60
N ALA A 338 -0.59 18.92 23.47
CA ALA A 338 0.69 18.23 23.43
C ALA A 338 1.50 18.53 22.15
N PRO A 339 2.02 19.76 21.97
CA PRO A 339 2.76 20.14 20.76
C PRO A 339 4.04 19.30 20.57
N VAL A 340 4.62 18.79 21.66
CA VAL A 340 5.81 17.93 21.65
C VAL A 340 5.60 16.65 20.86
N SER A 341 4.39 16.06 20.89
CA SER A 341 4.09 14.81 20.17
C SER A 341 4.21 14.99 18.65
N LEU A 342 3.69 16.10 18.13
CA LEU A 342 3.75 16.44 16.72
C LEU A 342 5.17 16.82 16.31
N LEU A 343 5.88 17.64 17.11
CA LEU A 343 7.25 18.04 16.83
C LEU A 343 8.21 16.84 16.79
N MET A 344 8.10 15.93 17.76
CA MET A 344 8.88 14.68 17.76
C MET A 344 8.56 13.84 16.54
N SER A 345 7.29 13.72 16.17
CA SER A 345 6.87 12.97 14.99
C SER A 345 7.40 13.57 13.69
N LEU A 346 7.36 14.90 13.55
CA LEU A 346 7.95 15.62 12.41
C LEU A 346 9.47 15.42 12.35
N LEU A 347 10.16 15.41 13.50
CA LEU A 347 11.59 15.12 13.57
C LEU A 347 11.89 13.70 13.08
N ILE A 348 11.16 12.68 13.56
CA ILE A 348 11.32 11.29 13.11
C ILE A 348 11.07 11.19 11.60
N PHE A 349 10.04 11.84 11.10
CA PHE A 349 9.72 11.88 9.67
C PHE A 349 10.84 12.54 8.83
N LEU A 350 11.42 13.65 9.29
CA LEU A 350 12.55 14.28 8.63
C LEU A 350 13.80 13.39 8.64
N LEU A 351 14.11 12.75 9.79
CA LEU A 351 15.22 11.82 9.90
C LEU A 351 15.05 10.62 8.96
N LEU A 352 13.83 10.10 8.80
CA LEU A 352 13.51 9.07 7.83
C LEU A 352 13.81 9.52 6.40
N PHE A 353 13.35 10.71 6.02
CA PHE A 353 13.60 11.28 4.69
C PHE A 353 15.10 11.46 4.41
N PHE A 354 15.85 12.03 5.37
CA PHE A 354 17.30 12.19 5.24
C PHE A 354 18.06 10.86 5.24
N SER A 355 17.56 9.84 5.96
CA SER A 355 18.12 8.49 5.93
C SER A 355 18.01 7.86 4.53
N VAL A 356 16.88 8.06 3.84
CA VAL A 356 16.72 7.62 2.45
C VAL A 356 17.68 8.39 1.53
N LEU A 357 17.78 9.72 1.66
CA LEU A 357 18.69 10.54 0.85
C LEU A 357 20.17 10.17 1.03
N ALA A 358 20.55 9.68 2.21
CA ALA A 358 21.92 9.23 2.47
C ALA A 358 22.38 8.09 1.54
N ILE A 359 21.45 7.36 0.93
CA ILE A 359 21.71 6.25 0.00
C ILE A 359 21.95 6.74 -1.44
N LYS A 360 21.59 7.99 -1.77
CA LYS A 360 21.63 8.52 -3.14
C LYS A 360 22.97 8.33 -3.84
N LYS A 361 24.08 8.61 -3.15
CA LYS A 361 25.44 8.47 -3.72
C LYS A 361 25.81 7.03 -4.06
N THR A 362 25.19 6.06 -3.39
CA THR A 362 25.50 4.64 -3.57
C THR A 362 24.63 4.00 -4.65
N ASN A 363 23.32 4.27 -4.62
CA ASN A 363 22.37 3.68 -5.55
C ASN A 363 21.26 4.70 -5.81
N GLU A 364 21.50 5.59 -6.77
CA GLU A 364 20.60 6.70 -7.10
C GLU A 364 19.20 6.18 -7.47
N LYS A 365 19.11 5.15 -8.32
CA LYS A 365 17.84 4.54 -8.74
C LYS A 365 17.03 4.01 -7.56
N THR A 366 17.68 3.31 -6.63
CA THR A 366 16.96 2.79 -5.45
C THR A 366 16.57 3.92 -4.51
N CYS A 367 17.39 4.96 -4.37
CA CYS A 367 17.02 6.15 -3.61
C CYS A 367 15.74 6.79 -4.17
N TYR A 368 15.63 6.97 -5.50
CA TYR A 368 14.40 7.51 -6.10
C TYR A 368 13.20 6.58 -5.88
N ASN A 369 13.35 5.28 -6.10
CA ASN A 369 12.28 4.31 -5.83
C ASN A 369 11.80 4.37 -4.37
N LEU A 370 12.72 4.47 -3.40
CA LEU A 370 12.36 4.59 -1.98
C LEU A 370 11.63 5.91 -1.69
N ILE A 371 12.08 7.02 -2.26
CA ILE A 371 11.39 8.31 -2.12
C ILE A 371 9.97 8.22 -2.68
N ILE A 372 9.81 7.70 -3.90
CA ILE A 372 8.50 7.52 -4.54
C ILE A 372 7.60 6.65 -3.67
N LEU A 373 8.05 5.46 -3.27
CA LEU A 373 7.26 4.56 -2.44
C LEU A 373 6.88 5.18 -1.10
N ASN A 374 7.78 5.92 -0.44
CA ASN A 374 7.45 6.61 0.81
C ASN A 374 6.43 7.73 0.57
N ILE A 375 6.59 8.57 -0.45
CA ILE A 375 5.60 9.62 -0.79
C ILE A 375 4.23 8.99 -1.05
N LEU A 376 4.17 7.88 -1.79
CA LEU A 376 2.91 7.18 -2.06
C LEU A 376 2.31 6.55 -0.80
N GLY A 377 3.12 5.91 0.03
CA GLY A 377 2.70 5.35 1.30
C GLY A 377 2.09 6.43 2.21
N PHE A 378 2.86 7.48 2.50
CA PHE A 378 2.43 8.58 3.38
C PHE A 378 1.25 9.36 2.76
N GLY A 379 1.32 9.64 1.46
CA GLY A 379 0.25 10.30 0.72
C GLY A 379 -1.08 9.54 0.78
N SER A 380 -1.04 8.20 0.66
CA SER A 380 -2.23 7.36 0.81
C SER A 380 -2.87 7.50 2.20
N ARG A 381 -2.10 7.83 3.24
CA ARG A 381 -2.64 8.03 4.58
C ARG A 381 -3.08 9.45 4.83
N PHE A 382 -2.28 10.43 4.45
CA PHE A 382 -2.61 11.84 4.65
C PHE A 382 -3.92 12.22 3.96
N MET A 383 -4.21 11.61 2.81
CA MET A 383 -5.48 11.86 2.12
C MET A 383 -6.73 11.39 2.88
N MET A 384 -6.61 10.52 3.90
CA MET A 384 -7.75 10.13 4.72
C MET A 384 -8.41 11.33 5.39
N GLY A 385 -7.61 12.36 5.71
CA GLY A 385 -8.11 13.60 6.30
C GLY A 385 -9.05 14.35 5.38
N PHE A 386 -9.08 14.02 4.08
CA PHE A 386 -9.91 14.65 3.05
C PHE A 386 -11.15 13.82 2.68
N SER A 387 -11.47 12.75 3.41
CA SER A 387 -12.72 12.00 3.21
C SER A 387 -13.22 11.39 4.52
N ALA A 388 -14.42 11.80 4.96
CA ALA A 388 -15.08 11.27 6.16
C ALA A 388 -15.19 9.73 6.13
N THR A 389 -15.61 9.17 5.00
CA THR A 389 -15.77 7.72 4.82
C THR A 389 -14.43 6.96 4.86
N ILE A 390 -13.33 7.57 4.39
CA ILE A 390 -12.00 6.97 4.52
C ILE A 390 -11.49 7.10 5.96
N TYR A 391 -11.81 8.20 6.64
CA TYR A 391 -11.46 8.39 8.04
C TYR A 391 -12.10 7.32 8.94
N ALA A 392 -13.40 7.03 8.74
CA ALA A 392 -14.12 5.94 9.40
C ALA A 392 -13.55 4.55 9.09
N SER A 393 -12.73 4.42 8.04
CA SER A 393 -12.08 3.15 7.72
C SER A 393 -10.88 2.78 8.59
N SER A 394 -10.45 3.66 9.50
CA SER A 394 -9.54 3.32 10.60
C SER A 394 -8.30 2.54 10.10
N PHE A 395 -7.91 1.44 10.76
CA PHE A 395 -6.69 0.67 10.47
C PHE A 395 -6.56 0.19 9.02
N ARG A 396 -7.68 -0.06 8.32
CA ARG A 396 -7.68 -0.56 6.94
C ARG A 396 -6.95 0.36 5.98
N THR A 397 -7.02 1.65 6.24
CA THR A 397 -6.37 2.67 5.42
C THR A 397 -4.84 2.61 5.48
N PHE A 398 -4.24 1.94 6.47
CA PHE A 398 -2.80 1.69 6.55
C PHE A 398 -2.28 0.64 5.58
N THR A 399 -3.14 -0.10 4.90
CA THR A 399 -2.74 -1.21 4.02
C THR A 399 -1.70 -0.77 2.98
N PHE A 400 -1.96 0.31 2.23
CA PHE A 400 -1.00 0.84 1.25
C PHE A 400 0.34 1.25 1.85
N GLN A 401 0.32 1.93 2.99
CA GLN A 401 1.54 2.34 3.69
C GLN A 401 2.38 1.13 4.12
N VAL A 402 1.74 0.09 4.65
CA VAL A 402 2.43 -1.12 5.11
C VAL A 402 3.04 -1.88 3.93
N PHE A 403 2.31 -2.03 2.82
CA PHE A 403 2.86 -2.63 1.59
C PHE A 403 3.96 -1.78 0.95
N SER A 404 3.91 -0.46 1.07
CA SER A 404 5.02 0.42 0.67
C SER A 404 6.29 0.14 1.48
N PHE A 405 6.19 -0.02 2.80
CA PHE A 405 7.35 -0.39 3.63
C PHE A 405 7.89 -1.78 3.32
N LEU A 406 7.00 -2.73 2.98
CA LEU A 406 7.39 -4.04 2.49
C LEU A 406 8.22 -3.93 1.19
N LEU A 407 7.75 -3.17 0.19
CA LEU A 407 8.48 -2.98 -1.06
C LEU A 407 9.81 -2.26 -0.82
N CYS A 408 9.83 -1.25 0.04
CA CYS A 408 11.06 -0.56 0.42
C CYS A 408 12.06 -1.52 1.08
N SER A 409 11.59 -2.38 1.99
CA SER A 409 12.43 -3.38 2.67
C SER A 409 13.02 -4.39 1.69
N ILE A 410 12.23 -4.85 0.71
CA ILE A 410 12.69 -5.75 -0.36
C ILE A 410 13.80 -5.09 -1.19
N LEU A 411 13.64 -3.83 -1.58
CA LEU A 411 14.65 -3.09 -2.33
C LEU A 411 15.95 -2.93 -1.52
N LEU A 412 15.85 -2.65 -0.23
CA LEU A 412 17.02 -2.51 0.65
C LEU A 412 17.74 -3.84 0.86
N ILE A 413 17.02 -4.95 1.08
CA ILE A 413 17.62 -6.28 1.29
C ILE A 413 18.45 -6.72 0.07
N ASN A 414 17.98 -6.44 -1.15
CA ASN A 414 18.78 -6.68 -2.36
C ASN A 414 20.14 -5.97 -2.30
N ILE A 415 20.14 -4.68 -1.91
CA ILE A 415 21.38 -3.90 -1.78
C ILE A 415 22.26 -4.43 -0.65
N VAL A 416 21.67 -4.80 0.49
CA VAL A 416 22.43 -5.33 1.65
C VAL A 416 23.21 -6.55 1.18
N TYR A 417 22.54 -7.47 0.50
CA TYR A 417 23.14 -8.68 -0.01
C TYR A 417 24.28 -8.39 -0.99
N GLU A 418 24.04 -7.59 -2.02
CA GLU A 418 25.07 -7.19 -3.00
C GLU A 418 26.30 -6.54 -2.34
N SER A 419 26.10 -5.87 -1.20
CA SER A 419 27.15 -5.18 -0.47
C SER A 419 27.99 -6.10 0.40
N ILE A 420 27.37 -7.15 0.94
CA ILE A 420 28.06 -8.16 1.77
C ILE A 420 28.86 -9.09 0.88
N THR A 421 28.29 -9.55 -0.25
CA THR A 421 28.98 -10.50 -1.14
C THR A 421 30.23 -9.88 -1.77
N LYS A 422 30.16 -8.62 -2.23
CA LYS A 422 31.33 -7.93 -2.82
C LYS A 422 32.48 -7.72 -1.83
N LYS A 423 32.19 -7.59 -0.53
CA LYS A 423 33.21 -7.45 0.52
C LYS A 423 33.88 -8.77 0.92
N GLY A 424 33.33 -9.92 0.52
CA GLY A 424 33.94 -11.23 0.77
C GLY A 424 34.86 -11.70 -0.38
N GLU A 425 34.90 -10.95 -1.48
CA GLU A 425 35.75 -11.21 -2.65
C GLU A 425 36.99 -10.29 -2.70
N GLU A 426 37.06 -9.29 -1.81
CA GLU A 426 38.22 -8.44 -1.52
C GLU A 426 38.91 -8.94 -0.24
#